data_AF-C9KJB8-F1
#
_entry.id   AF-C9KJB8-F1
#
_cell.length_a   1.000
_cell.length_b   1.000
_cell.length_c   1.000
_cell.angle_alpha   90.00
_cell.angle_beta   90.00
_cell.angle_gamma   90.00
#
_symmetry.space_group_name_H-M   'P 1'
#
loop_
_entity.id
_entity.type
_entity.pdbx_description
1 polymer ?
#
loop_
_entity_poly.entity_id
_entity_poly.type
_entity_poly.pdbx_seq_one_letter_code
_entity_poly.pdbx_strand_id
1 'polypeptide(L)'
;MKKFKREYLIEELGLPYSLCNEYFIEDTIDYADCGLVDHTLIFRDVDGKTYRASYDKPEEPEDWTPWEDEEEVECQEVVPVKTIKWVDKK
;
A
#
# COMPACT_ATOMS: atom_id res chain seq x y z
N MET A 1 10.93 -3.39 -11.38
CA MET A 1 10.48 -2.50 -10.29
C MET A 1 10.30 -1.11 -10.89
N LYS A 2 9.22 -0.41 -10.52
CA LYS A 2 8.91 0.97 -10.93
C LYS A 2 9.08 1.84 -9.70
N LYS A 3 9.73 2.99 -9.85
CA LYS A 3 9.87 3.97 -8.77
C LYS A 3 8.77 5.00 -8.88
N PHE A 4 8.15 5.32 -7.75
CA PHE A 4 7.18 6.40 -7.64
C PHE A 4 7.69 7.43 -6.66
N LYS A 5 7.44 8.71 -6.93
CA LYS A 5 7.70 9.74 -5.93
C LYS A 5 6.81 9.51 -4.73
N ARG A 6 7.38 9.63 -3.53
CA ARG A 6 6.62 9.55 -2.28
C ARG A 6 5.44 10.51 -2.26
N GLU A 7 5.66 11.77 -2.60
CA GLU A 7 4.62 12.81 -2.66
C GLU A 7 3.45 12.40 -3.57
N TYR A 8 3.74 11.76 -4.71
CA TYR A 8 2.69 11.26 -5.60
C TYR A 8 1.83 10.17 -4.93
N LEU A 9 2.46 9.24 -4.20
CA LEU A 9 1.71 8.18 -3.51
C LEU A 9 0.85 8.77 -2.38
N ILE A 10 1.40 9.69 -1.58
CA ILE A 10 0.74 10.22 -0.39
C ILE A 10 -0.29 11.32 -0.74
N GLU A 11 0.09 12.31 -1.52
CA GLU A 11 -0.73 13.50 -1.75
C GLU A 11 -1.71 13.28 -2.91
N GLU A 12 -1.24 12.71 -4.02
CA GLU A 12 -2.08 12.54 -5.22
C GLU A 12 -2.93 11.27 -5.14
N LEU A 13 -2.33 10.14 -4.73
CA LEU A 13 -3.06 8.89 -4.56
C LEU A 13 -3.62 8.69 -3.14
N GLY A 14 -3.26 9.53 -2.17
CA GLY A 14 -3.79 9.41 -0.79
C GLY A 14 -3.32 8.16 -0.04
N LEU A 15 -2.27 7.47 -0.49
CA LEU A 15 -1.83 6.17 0.03
C LEU A 15 -0.76 6.31 1.13
N PRO A 16 -0.72 5.39 2.12
CA PRO A 16 -1.66 4.31 2.41
C PRO A 16 -2.88 4.78 3.24
N TYR A 17 -2.95 6.06 3.63
CA TYR A 17 -3.94 6.55 4.59
C TYR A 17 -5.40 6.47 4.10
N SER A 18 -5.63 6.68 2.81
CA SER A 18 -6.97 6.72 2.20
C SER A 18 -7.38 5.34 1.71
N LEU A 19 -7.78 4.49 2.65
CA LEU A 19 -8.27 3.12 2.40
C LEU A 19 -9.59 3.07 1.60
N CYS A 20 -10.25 4.22 1.40
CA CYS A 20 -11.51 4.34 0.64
C CYS A 20 -11.31 4.96 -0.76
N ASN A 21 -10.07 5.12 -1.21
CA ASN A 21 -9.73 5.62 -2.54
C ASN A 21 -9.93 4.53 -3.63
N GLU A 22 -10.33 4.92 -4.85
CA GLU A 22 -10.39 4.04 -6.03
C GLU A 22 -9.05 3.39 -6.42
N TYR A 23 -7.93 3.98 -6.03
CA TYR A 23 -6.58 3.46 -6.24
C TYR A 23 -6.19 2.40 -5.20
N PHE A 24 -6.80 2.41 -4.01
CA PHE A 24 -6.53 1.42 -2.98
C PHE A 24 -7.13 0.06 -3.37
N ILE A 25 -6.36 -1.02 -3.20
CA ILE A 25 -6.86 -2.39 -3.40
C ILE A 25 -6.81 -3.17 -2.10
N GLU A 26 -5.64 -3.25 -1.47
CA GLU A 26 -5.41 -4.08 -0.29
C GLU A 26 -4.23 -3.54 0.51
N ASP A 27 -4.28 -3.66 1.83
CA ASP A 27 -3.16 -3.44 2.73
C ASP A 27 -3.16 -4.56 3.76
N THR A 28 -2.05 -5.28 3.82
CA THR A 28 -1.90 -6.48 4.65
C THR A 28 -0.71 -6.30 5.58
N ILE A 29 -0.89 -6.69 6.84
CA ILE A 29 0.21 -6.77 7.81
C ILE A 29 0.96 -8.08 7.55
N ASP A 30 2.23 -7.99 7.19
CA ASP A 30 3.09 -9.15 6.96
C ASP A 30 3.71 -9.65 8.27
N TYR A 31 4.14 -8.73 9.12
CA TYR A 31 4.87 -9.03 10.36
C TYR A 31 4.73 -7.88 11.36
N ALA A 32 4.93 -8.18 12.65
CA ALA A 32 4.97 -7.18 13.70
C ALA A 32 5.99 -7.60 14.77
N ASP A 33 6.94 -6.73 15.12
CA ASP A 33 7.98 -6.99 16.11
C ASP A 33 8.47 -5.70 16.77
N CYS A 34 8.69 -5.76 18.08
CA CYS A 34 9.23 -4.65 18.88
C CYS A 34 8.56 -3.28 18.63
N GLY A 35 7.25 -3.26 18.38
CA GLY A 35 6.49 -2.04 18.15
C GLY A 35 6.61 -1.47 16.73
N LEU A 36 7.16 -2.21 15.78
CA LEU A 36 7.10 -1.93 14.34
C LEU A 36 6.26 -2.99 13.64
N VAL A 37 5.43 -2.56 12.70
CA VAL A 37 4.51 -3.38 11.93
C VAL A 37 4.83 -3.23 10.46
N ASP A 38 5.19 -4.30 9.78
CA ASP A 38 5.46 -4.31 8.34
C ASP A 38 4.16 -4.48 7.56
N HIS A 39 3.93 -3.59 6.60
CA HIS A 39 2.77 -3.59 5.74
C HIS A 39 3.16 -3.83 4.27
N THR A 40 2.32 -4.60 3.58
CA THR A 40 2.30 -4.71 2.11
C THR A 40 1.04 -4.04 1.58
N LEU A 41 1.25 -2.96 0.83
CA LEU A 41 0.22 -2.20 0.14
C LEU A 41 0.12 -2.62 -1.32
N ILE A 42 -1.07 -2.97 -1.77
CA ILE A 42 -1.43 -3.18 -3.17
C ILE A 42 -2.35 -2.04 -3.62
N PHE A 43 -1.98 -1.36 -4.70
CA PHE A 43 -2.73 -0.24 -5.25
C PHE A 43 -2.72 -0.24 -6.78
N ARG A 44 -3.69 0.45 -7.38
CA ARG A 44 -3.77 0.69 -8.83
C ARG A 44 -3.29 2.11 -9.12
N ASP A 45 -2.41 2.24 -10.10
CA ASP A 45 -1.96 3.54 -10.60
C ASP A 45 -2.96 4.13 -11.60
N VAL A 46 -2.84 5.42 -11.90
CA VAL A 46 -3.60 6.08 -12.97
C VAL A 46 -3.37 5.45 -14.35
N ASP A 47 -2.23 4.76 -14.55
CA ASP A 47 -1.97 3.98 -15.76
C ASP A 47 -2.83 2.70 -15.90
N GLY A 48 -3.59 2.34 -14.85
CA GLY A 48 -4.49 1.19 -14.79
C GLY A 48 -3.82 -0.11 -14.35
N LYS A 49 -2.49 -0.15 -14.19
CA LYS A 49 -1.74 -1.29 -13.65
C LYS A 49 -1.74 -1.28 -12.14
N THR A 50 -1.46 -2.44 -11.58
CA THR A 50 -1.42 -2.66 -10.14
C THR A 50 0.01 -2.81 -9.67
N TYR A 51 0.31 -2.21 -8.51
CA TYR A 51 1.63 -2.17 -7.93
C TYR A 51 1.57 -2.56 -6.46
N ARG A 52 2.68 -3.12 -5.99
CA ARG A 52 2.94 -3.48 -4.61
C ARG A 52 4.02 -2.57 -4.04
N ALA A 53 3.76 -1.96 -2.90
CA ALA A 53 4.73 -1.24 -2.08
C ALA A 53 4.77 -1.87 -0.69
N SER A 54 5.88 -1.69 0.02
CA SER A 54 6.02 -2.07 1.42
C SER A 54 6.32 -0.83 2.24
N TYR A 55 5.82 -0.79 3.47
CA TYR A 55 6.12 0.27 4.43
C TYR A 55 6.07 -0.30 5.85
N ASP A 56 6.98 0.11 6.72
CA ASP A 56 6.88 -0.15 8.14
C ASP A 56 5.96 0.88 8.79
N LYS A 57 5.33 0.55 9.92
CA LYS A 57 4.52 1.46 10.71
C LYS A 57 4.73 1.17 12.19
N PRO A 58 5.12 2.15 13.01
CA PRO A 58 5.18 1.97 14.45
C PRO A 58 3.79 1.75 15.07
N GLU A 59 3.72 0.96 16.14
CA GLU A 59 2.49 0.68 16.90
C GLU A 59 1.88 1.97 17.48
N GLU A 60 2.73 2.94 17.83
CA GLU A 60 2.38 4.29 18.28
C GLU A 60 2.89 5.34 17.27
N PRO A 61 2.14 5.66 16.20
CA PRO A 61 2.62 6.44 15.06
C PRO A 61 2.45 7.96 15.22
N GLU A 62 2.70 8.51 16.41
CA GLU A 62 2.66 9.97 16.61
C GLU A 62 3.74 10.64 15.72
N ASP A 63 3.33 11.63 14.91
CA ASP A 63 4.16 12.32 13.91
C ASP A 63 4.83 11.42 12.84
N TRP A 64 4.38 10.17 12.67
CA TRP A 64 4.97 9.25 11.70
C TRP A 64 4.35 9.35 10.30
N THR A 65 5.20 9.30 9.28
CA THR A 65 4.78 9.27 7.88
C THR A 65 5.37 8.08 7.09
N PRO A 66 4.59 7.48 6.16
CA PRO A 66 5.05 6.38 5.33
C PRO A 66 6.17 6.85 4.41
N TRP A 67 7.18 6.00 4.29
CA TRP A 67 8.36 6.23 3.44
C TRP A 67 9.09 7.53 3.79
N GLU A 68 9.10 7.96 5.05
CA GLU A 68 9.61 9.29 5.45
C GLU A 68 11.02 9.58 4.92
N ASP A 69 11.89 8.57 5.01
CA ASP A 69 13.29 8.62 4.59
C ASP A 69 13.51 8.39 3.08
N GLU A 70 12.45 8.15 2.30
CA GLU A 70 12.52 7.81 0.88
C GLU A 70 11.91 8.90 -0.02
N GLU A 71 12.71 9.49 -0.91
CA GLU A 71 12.19 10.39 -1.96
C GLU A 71 11.39 9.61 -3.02
N GLU A 72 11.81 8.38 -3.31
CA GLU A 72 11.22 7.48 -4.28
C GLU A 72 10.97 6.10 -3.67
N VAL A 73 9.74 5.61 -3.80
CA VAL A 73 9.31 4.30 -3.31
C VAL A 73 9.44 3.27 -4.42
N GLU A 74 10.11 2.16 -4.13
CA GLU A 74 10.27 1.06 -5.07
C GLU A 74 9.03 0.15 -5.07
N CYS A 75 8.26 0.24 -6.15
CA CYS A 75 7.04 -0.54 -6.31
C CYS A 75 7.22 -1.67 -7.33
N GLN A 76 6.66 -2.83 -7.03
CA GLN A 76 6.62 -3.97 -7.95
C GLN A 76 5.28 -4.02 -8.68
N GLU A 77 5.29 -4.01 -10.02
CA GLU A 77 4.08 -4.28 -10.81
C GLU A 77 3.60 -5.71 -10.50
N VAL A 78 2.33 -5.85 -10.15
CA VAL A 78 1.70 -7.13 -9.82
C VAL A 78 0.41 -7.29 -10.62
N VAL A 79 0.06 -8.52 -10.98
CA VAL A 79 -1.22 -8.83 -11.59
C VAL A 79 -2.17 -9.26 -10.48
N PRO A 80 -3.30 -8.58 -10.25
CA PRO A 80 -4.25 -9.00 -9.23
C PRO A 80 -4.79 -10.37 -9.59
N VAL A 81 -4.46 -11.38 -8.78
CA VAL A 81 -5.04 -12.71 -8.90
C VAL A 81 -6.52 -12.54 -8.55
N LYS A 82 -7.43 -12.72 -9.52
CA LYS A 82 -8.88 -12.67 -9.27
C LYS A 82 -9.24 -13.68 -8.18
N THR A 83 -9.41 -13.23 -6.94
CA THR A 83 -9.91 -14.09 -5.87
C THR A 83 -11.39 -14.36 -6.15
N ILE A 84 -11.71 -15.62 -6.44
CA ILE A 84 -13.08 -16.08 -6.63
C ILE A 84 -13.80 -15.91 -5.28
N LYS A 85 -14.67 -14.91 -5.16
CA LYS A 85 -15.54 -14.78 -3.98
C LYS A 85 -16.60 -15.88 -4.05
N TRP A 86 -16.60 -16.80 -3.10
CA TRP A 86 -17.70 -17.72 -2.89
C TRP A 86 -18.90 -16.92 -2.37
N VAL A 87 -19.97 -16.89 -3.15
CA VAL A 87 -21.28 -16.43 -2.68
C VAL A 87 -21.99 -17.61 -2.03
N ASP A 88 -22.30 -17.47 -0.75
CA ASP A 88 -23.15 -18.44 -0.07
C ASP A 88 -24.54 -18.39 -0.70
N LYS A 89 -24.99 -19.52 -1.25
CA LYS A 89 -26.35 -19.65 -1.79
C LYS A 89 -27.31 -19.73 -0.61
N LYS A 90 -27.94 -18.60 -0.30
CA LYS A 90 -29.13 -18.58 0.57
C LYS A 90 -30.33 -19.19 -0.12
#